data_AF-A0A951R7G5-F1
#
_entry.id   AF-A0A951R7G5-F1
#
_cell.length_a   1.000
_cell.length_b   1.000
_cell.length_c   1.000
_cell.angle_alpha   90.00
_cell.angle_beta   90.00
_cell.angle_gamma   90.00
#
_symmetry.space_group_name_H-M   'P 1'
#
loop_
_entity.id
_entity.type
_entity.pdbx_description
1 polymer ?
#
loop_
_entity_poly.entity_id
_entity_poly.type
_entity_poly.pdbx_seq_one_letter_code
_entity_poly.pdbx_strand_id
1 'polypeptide(L)'
;MKNLKKKIVLFVILGLLVASFFVFSFVDVMQVISVIAIPSIIVIIPLYGYAKGVKVYEVFSDGAKEGFQVALRIIPFLVAIFLAISAFRSSGAMDILSWILSPITSRIGMPGEVIPMALMRPLSGSGALGIMSELIRTHGPDSFIGRLVSVMMGSTETTFYILAVYFGSINVKQTRHALPAALTADLAGIIASVIVTHAVFG
;
A
#
# COMPACT_ATOMS: atom_id res chain seq x y z
N MET A 1 31.33 50.98 8.32
CA MET A 1 29.93 50.68 7.89
C MET A 1 29.79 49.60 6.81
N LYS A 2 30.60 49.57 5.73
CA LYS A 2 30.44 48.60 4.63
C LYS A 2 30.59 47.11 5.04
N ASN A 3 31.48 46.79 5.97
CA ASN A 3 31.70 45.42 6.43
C ASN A 3 30.56 44.84 7.29
N LEU A 4 29.81 45.70 7.99
CA LEU A 4 28.70 45.27 8.84
C LEU A 4 27.49 44.84 8.00
N LYS A 5 27.17 45.60 6.94
CA LYS A 5 26.10 45.25 6.00
C LYS A 5 26.38 43.91 5.29
N LYS A 6 27.64 43.65 4.88
CA LYS A 6 28.03 42.35 4.29
C LYS A 6 27.87 41.18 5.26
N LYS A 7 28.26 41.35 6.54
CA LYS A 7 28.09 40.31 7.56
C LYS A 7 26.61 40.01 7.85
N ILE A 8 25.77 41.03 7.90
CA ILE A 8 24.31 40.87 8.10
C ILE A 8 23.68 40.13 6.91
N VAL A 9 24.01 40.53 5.67
CA VAL A 9 23.51 39.85 4.47
C VAL A 9 23.96 38.39 4.43
N LEU A 10 25.22 38.10 4.78
CA LEU A 10 25.72 36.74 4.86
C LEU A 10 25.01 35.90 5.94
N PHE A 11 24.71 36.50 7.09
CA PHE A 11 23.99 35.82 8.19
C PHE A 11 22.52 35.57 7.84
N VAL A 12 21.86 36.50 7.13
CA VAL A 12 20.50 36.33 6.63
C VAL A 12 20.43 35.27 5.53
N ILE A 13 21.38 35.26 4.60
CA ILE A 13 21.48 34.22 3.56
C ILE A 13 21.76 32.86 4.22
N LEU A 14 22.70 32.78 5.15
CA LEU A 14 23.01 31.54 5.87
C LEU A 14 21.82 31.07 6.70
N GLY A 15 21.09 31.99 7.35
CA GLY A 15 19.87 31.69 8.09
C GLY A 15 18.74 31.20 7.20
N LEU A 16 18.55 31.78 6.01
CA LEU A 16 17.59 31.32 5.01
C LEU A 16 17.99 29.97 4.40
N LEU A 17 19.29 29.72 4.21
CA LEU A 17 19.82 28.48 3.66
C LEU A 17 19.72 27.34 4.67
N VAL A 18 20.03 27.61 5.95
CA VAL A 18 19.80 26.67 7.07
C VAL A 18 18.31 26.43 7.29
N ALA A 19 17.47 27.47 7.20
CA ALA A 19 16.02 27.32 7.23
C ALA A 19 15.53 26.46 6.06
N SER A 20 16.03 26.66 4.83
CA SER A 20 15.66 25.83 3.68
C SER A 20 16.09 24.36 3.81
N PHE A 21 17.20 24.10 4.50
CA PHE A 21 17.67 22.75 4.84
C PHE A 21 16.83 22.11 5.98
N PHE A 22 16.20 22.93 6.82
CA PHE A 22 15.26 22.51 7.87
C PHE A 22 13.80 22.38 7.38
N VAL A 23 13.47 22.92 6.20
CA VAL A 23 12.09 23.01 5.68
C VAL A 23 11.63 21.77 4.93
N PHE A 24 12.53 21.00 4.31
CA PHE A 24 12.14 19.72 3.71
C PHE A 24 12.35 18.59 4.71
N SER A 25 11.27 18.21 5.38
CA SER A 25 11.26 16.96 6.12
C SER A 25 11.40 15.79 5.13
N PHE A 26 11.89 14.64 5.60
CA PHE A 26 11.90 13.41 4.81
C PHE A 26 10.52 13.11 4.19
N VAL A 27 9.45 13.44 4.92
CA VAL A 27 8.05 13.28 4.49
C VAL A 27 7.74 14.15 3.27
N ASP A 28 8.20 15.41 3.25
CA ASP A 28 7.98 16.32 2.12
C ASP A 28 8.66 15.81 0.83
N VAL A 29 9.88 15.28 0.96
CA VAL A 29 10.60 14.68 -0.17
C VAL A 29 9.87 13.44 -0.69
N MET A 30 9.41 12.57 0.20
CA MET A 30 8.65 11.38 -0.18
C MET A 30 7.33 11.75 -0.86
N GLN A 31 6.63 12.77 -0.35
CA GLN A 31 5.38 13.26 -0.94
C GLN A 31 5.59 13.75 -2.38
N VAL A 32 6.64 14.53 -2.63
CA VAL A 32 6.98 15.00 -3.98
C VAL A 32 7.24 13.83 -4.91
N ILE A 33 8.02 12.84 -4.48
CA ILE A 33 8.29 11.63 -5.27
C ILE A 33 7.00 10.87 -5.57
N SER A 34 6.15 10.63 -4.56
CA SER A 34 4.88 9.91 -4.72
C SER A 34 3.94 10.60 -5.70
N VAL A 35 3.82 11.93 -5.65
CA VAL A 35 2.93 12.71 -6.54
C VAL A 35 3.42 12.66 -8.00
N ILE A 36 4.73 12.71 -8.22
CA ILE A 36 5.29 12.77 -9.58
C ILE A 36 5.40 11.37 -10.20
N ALA A 37 5.47 10.29 -9.40
CA ALA A 37 5.71 8.93 -9.88
C ALA A 37 4.72 8.45 -10.96
N ILE A 38 3.41 8.58 -10.74
CA ILE A 38 2.41 8.12 -11.72
C ILE A 38 2.45 8.97 -13.01
N PRO A 39 2.38 10.31 -12.94
CA PRO A 39 2.48 11.13 -14.15
C PRO A 39 3.78 10.89 -14.93
N SER A 40 4.91 10.72 -14.25
CA SER A 40 6.18 10.49 -14.91
C SER A 40 6.20 9.14 -15.64
N ILE A 41 5.63 8.07 -15.08
CA ILE A 41 5.45 6.80 -15.81
C ILE A 41 4.59 6.99 -17.07
N ILE A 42 3.45 7.69 -16.96
CA ILE A 42 2.52 7.93 -18.07
C ILE A 42 3.16 8.74 -19.20
N VAL A 43 4.09 9.65 -18.89
CA VAL A 43 4.77 10.48 -19.89
C VAL A 43 6.03 9.82 -20.44
N ILE A 44 6.88 9.26 -19.58
CA ILE A 44 8.19 8.72 -19.96
C ILE A 44 8.05 7.48 -20.83
N ILE A 45 7.13 6.55 -20.53
CA ILE A 45 6.99 5.31 -21.29
C ILE A 45 6.62 5.57 -22.76
N PRO A 46 5.57 6.35 -23.08
CA PRO A 46 5.24 6.70 -24.46
C PRO A 46 6.34 7.48 -25.18
N LEU A 47 6.97 8.45 -24.49
CA LEU A 47 8.08 9.22 -25.07
C LEU A 47 9.29 8.33 -25.41
N TYR A 48 9.62 7.39 -24.53
CA TYR A 48 10.68 6.42 -24.76
C TYR A 48 10.36 5.51 -25.95
N GLY A 49 9.12 5.01 -26.04
CA GLY A 49 8.65 4.24 -27.19
C GLY A 49 8.75 5.03 -28.50
N TYR A 50 8.31 6.29 -28.49
CA TYR A 50 8.41 7.18 -29.63
C TYR A 50 9.87 7.43 -30.06
N ALA A 51 10.76 7.71 -29.11
CA ALA A 51 12.19 7.91 -29.37
C ALA A 51 12.88 6.66 -29.94
N LYS A 52 12.34 5.45 -29.67
CA LYS A 52 12.80 4.18 -30.24
C LYS A 52 12.15 3.83 -31.58
N GLY A 53 11.32 4.70 -32.14
CA GLY A 53 10.62 4.46 -33.40
C GLY A 53 9.47 3.46 -33.29
N VAL A 54 8.99 3.18 -32.08
CA VAL A 54 7.82 2.33 -31.86
C VAL A 54 6.58 3.11 -32.26
N LYS A 55 5.65 2.46 -32.97
CA LYS A 55 4.33 3.00 -33.25
C LYS A 55 3.46 2.95 -32.00
N VAL A 56 3.71 3.88 -31.08
CA VAL A 56 3.16 3.88 -29.71
C VAL A 56 1.63 3.72 -29.70
N TYR A 57 0.93 4.42 -30.59
CA TYR A 57 -0.53 4.34 -30.66
C TYR A 57 -1.05 2.94 -31.06
N GLU A 58 -0.46 2.32 -32.08
CA GLU A 58 -0.84 0.98 -32.54
C GLU A 58 -0.62 -0.05 -31.43
N VAL A 59 0.59 -0.06 -30.84
CA VAL A 59 0.96 -0.98 -29.76
C VAL A 59 0.09 -0.77 -28.51
N PHE A 60 -0.21 0.48 -28.15
CA PHE A 60 -1.11 0.79 -27.04
C PHE A 60 -2.53 0.26 -27.29
N SER A 61 -3.08 0.49 -28.49
CA SER A 61 -4.42 0.02 -28.86
C SER A 61 -4.51 -1.50 -28.81
N ASP A 62 -3.50 -2.20 -29.34
CA ASP A 62 -3.49 -3.67 -29.32
C ASP A 62 -3.34 -4.21 -27.90
N GLY A 63 -2.46 -3.62 -27.09
CA GLY A 63 -2.35 -3.94 -25.66
C GLY A 63 -3.66 -3.70 -24.89
N ALA A 64 -4.41 -2.64 -25.23
CA ALA A 64 -5.70 -2.37 -24.61
C ALA A 64 -6.75 -3.44 -24.96
N LYS A 65 -6.78 -3.94 -26.21
CA LYS A 65 -7.68 -5.04 -26.61
C LYS A 65 -7.33 -6.34 -25.89
N GLU A 66 -6.04 -6.68 -25.78
CA GLU A 66 -5.59 -7.85 -25.01
C GLU A 66 -5.96 -7.73 -23.54
N GLY A 67 -5.73 -6.55 -22.94
CA GLY A 67 -6.12 -6.24 -21.57
C GLY A 67 -7.61 -6.42 -21.32
N PHE A 68 -8.46 -6.03 -22.29
CA PHE A 68 -9.91 -6.24 -22.20
C PHE A 68 -10.28 -7.73 -22.16
N GLN A 69 -9.63 -8.57 -22.98
CA GLN A 69 -9.83 -10.03 -22.95
C GLN A 69 -9.39 -10.64 -21.62
N VAL A 70 -8.28 -10.15 -21.06
CA VAL A 70 -7.79 -10.57 -19.73
C VAL A 70 -8.80 -10.18 -18.64
N ALA A 71 -9.36 -8.97 -18.69
CA ALA A 71 -10.38 -8.52 -17.74
C ALA A 71 -11.62 -9.44 -17.74
N LEU A 72 -12.12 -9.84 -18.91
CA LEU A 72 -13.25 -10.78 -19.03
C LEU A 72 -12.98 -12.13 -18.35
N ARG A 73 -11.72 -12.63 -18.41
CA ARG A 73 -11.32 -13.87 -17.72
C ARG A 73 -11.27 -13.72 -16.21
N ILE A 74 -10.92 -12.54 -15.72
CA ILE A 74 -10.71 -12.25 -14.29
C ILE A 74 -12.04 -11.97 -13.56
N ILE A 75 -13.00 -11.29 -14.21
CA ILE A 75 -14.27 -10.87 -13.59
C ILE A 75 -14.96 -11.97 -12.77
N PRO A 76 -15.15 -13.21 -13.26
CA PRO A 76 -15.83 -14.26 -12.50
C PRO A 76 -15.14 -14.58 -11.15
N PHE A 77 -13.81 -14.59 -11.13
CA PHE A 77 -13.04 -14.83 -9.91
C PHE A 77 -13.20 -13.70 -8.90
N LEU A 78 -13.22 -12.45 -9.37
CA LEU A 78 -13.42 -11.29 -8.50
C LEU A 78 -14.81 -11.28 -7.87
N VAL A 79 -15.85 -11.59 -8.65
CA VAL A 79 -17.22 -11.68 -8.15
C VAL A 79 -17.33 -12.74 -7.05
N ALA A 80 -16.73 -13.92 -7.26
CA ALA A 80 -16.74 -14.99 -6.26
C ALA A 80 -16.03 -14.59 -4.96
N ILE A 81 -14.84 -13.97 -5.06
CA ILE A 81 -14.08 -13.51 -3.89
C ILE A 81 -14.83 -12.41 -3.14
N PHE A 82 -15.36 -11.40 -3.83
CA PHE A 82 -16.10 -10.31 -3.17
C PHE A 82 -17.39 -10.81 -2.51
N LEU A 83 -18.10 -11.75 -3.13
CA LEU A 83 -19.25 -12.40 -2.52
C LEU A 83 -18.86 -13.16 -1.24
N ALA A 84 -17.79 -13.96 -1.29
CA ALA A 84 -17.30 -14.72 -0.14
C ALA A 84 -16.87 -13.78 1.01
N ILE A 85 -16.14 -12.71 0.70
CA ILE A 85 -15.73 -11.70 1.66
C ILE A 85 -16.95 -11.01 2.28
N SER A 86 -17.94 -10.63 1.46
CA SER A 86 -19.16 -9.98 1.94
C SER A 86 -19.91 -10.90 2.90
N ALA A 87 -20.10 -12.17 2.52
CA ALA A 87 -20.77 -13.16 3.36
C ALA A 87 -20.00 -13.42 4.67
N PHE A 88 -18.67 -13.48 4.61
CA PHE A 88 -17.81 -13.67 5.77
C PHE A 88 -17.85 -12.48 6.75
N ARG A 89 -17.93 -11.26 6.23
CA ARG A 89 -18.08 -10.05 7.06
C ARG A 89 -19.47 -9.94 7.65
N SER A 90 -20.52 -10.21 6.86
CA SER A 90 -21.90 -10.10 7.33
C SER A 90 -22.33 -11.21 8.30
N SER A 91 -21.62 -12.34 8.31
CA SER A 91 -21.95 -13.47 9.19
C SER A 91 -21.46 -13.30 10.64
N GLY A 92 -20.68 -12.25 10.94
CA GLY A 92 -20.03 -12.07 12.24
C GLY A 92 -18.82 -13.00 12.46
N ALA A 93 -18.43 -13.80 11.46
CA ALA A 93 -17.27 -14.68 11.56
C ALA A 93 -15.97 -13.90 11.82
N MET A 94 -15.84 -12.71 11.22
CA MET A 94 -14.70 -11.81 11.46
C MET A 94 -14.60 -11.38 12.93
N ASP A 95 -15.72 -11.09 13.57
CA ASP A 95 -15.77 -10.65 14.97
C ASP A 95 -15.37 -11.79 15.90
N ILE A 96 -15.88 -13.00 15.63
CA ILE A 96 -15.53 -14.22 16.37
C ILE A 96 -14.03 -14.50 16.25
N LEU A 97 -13.46 -14.45 15.04
CA LEU A 97 -12.03 -14.65 14.85
C LEU A 97 -11.19 -13.59 15.54
N SER A 98 -11.63 -12.32 15.48
CA SER A 98 -10.94 -11.23 16.17
C SER A 98 -10.93 -11.46 17.68
N TRP A 99 -12.06 -11.91 18.25
CA TRP A 99 -12.15 -12.26 19.66
C TRP A 99 -11.20 -13.42 20.05
N ILE A 100 -11.14 -14.48 19.24
CA ILE A 100 -10.26 -15.64 19.48
C ILE A 100 -8.78 -15.26 19.37
N LEU A 101 -8.43 -14.43 18.38
CA LEU A 101 -7.04 -14.07 18.08
C LEU A 101 -6.51 -12.92 18.95
N SER A 102 -7.38 -12.07 19.49
CA SER A 102 -7.03 -10.95 20.37
C SER A 102 -6.07 -11.31 21.52
N PRO A 103 -6.28 -12.37 22.33
CA PRO A 103 -5.35 -12.72 23.41
C PRO A 103 -3.96 -13.17 22.93
N ILE A 104 -3.83 -13.61 21.68
CA ILE A 104 -2.55 -14.04 21.09
C ILE A 104 -1.83 -12.83 20.51
N THR A 105 -2.56 -12.04 19.74
CA THR A 105 -2.04 -10.87 19.01
C THR A 105 -1.67 -9.72 19.95
N SER A 106 -2.42 -9.53 21.03
CA SER A 106 -2.07 -8.55 22.08
C SER A 106 -0.72 -8.84 22.74
N ARG A 107 -0.29 -10.11 22.87
CA ARG A 107 1.02 -10.47 23.43
C ARG A 107 2.19 -10.04 22.57
N ILE A 108 1.98 -9.94 21.26
CA ILE A 108 2.99 -9.44 20.31
C ILE A 108 2.83 -7.93 20.06
N GLY A 109 1.96 -7.25 20.82
CA GLY A 109 1.75 -5.81 20.70
C GLY A 109 0.78 -5.39 19.59
N MET A 110 0.08 -6.32 18.96
CA MET A 110 -0.98 -6.01 17.97
C MET A 110 -2.35 -5.93 18.66
N PRO A 111 -2.98 -4.75 18.77
CA PRO A 111 -4.30 -4.61 19.38
C PRO A 111 -5.37 -5.40 18.62
N GLY A 112 -6.38 -5.91 19.35
CA GLY A 112 -7.46 -6.70 18.75
C GLY A 112 -8.23 -5.98 17.64
N GLU A 113 -8.32 -4.65 17.74
CA GLU A 113 -8.96 -3.76 16.76
C GLU A 113 -8.28 -3.76 15.38
N VAL A 114 -7.02 -4.18 15.30
CA VAL A 114 -6.25 -4.28 14.05
C VAL A 114 -6.43 -5.64 13.37
N ILE A 115 -6.93 -6.66 14.07
CA ILE A 115 -7.10 -8.02 13.53
C ILE A 115 -8.00 -8.06 12.29
N PRO A 116 -9.16 -7.37 12.25
CA PRO A 116 -9.98 -7.33 11.04
C PRO A 116 -9.21 -6.81 9.82
N MET A 117 -8.33 -5.82 10.03
CA MET A 117 -7.46 -5.30 8.97
C MET A 117 -6.45 -6.35 8.51
N ALA A 118 -5.75 -6.98 9.46
CA ALA A 118 -4.75 -8.03 9.17
C ALA A 118 -5.35 -9.23 8.42
N LEU A 119 -6.58 -9.63 8.76
CA LEU A 119 -7.31 -10.71 8.07
C LEU A 119 -7.83 -10.28 6.69
N MET A 120 -8.29 -9.03 6.57
CA MET A 120 -8.80 -8.51 5.31
C MET A 120 -7.71 -8.21 4.30
N ARG A 121 -6.48 -7.90 4.74
CA ARG A 121 -5.40 -7.45 3.86
C ARG A 121 -5.04 -8.47 2.75
N PRO A 122 -4.84 -9.77 3.04
CA PRO A 122 -4.64 -10.79 1.99
C PRO A 122 -5.85 -10.99 1.06
N LEU A 123 -7.07 -10.69 1.54
CA LEU A 123 -8.32 -10.94 0.84
C LEU A 123 -8.73 -9.79 -0.09
N SER A 124 -8.58 -8.54 0.37
CA SER A 124 -9.03 -7.35 -0.35
C SER A 124 -8.32 -6.08 0.12
N GLY A 125 -7.69 -5.40 -0.83
CA GLY A 125 -6.96 -4.15 -0.59
C GLY A 125 -7.92 -3.00 -0.32
N SER A 126 -9.03 -2.91 -1.07
CA SER A 126 -10.06 -1.90 -0.83
C SER A 126 -10.83 -2.14 0.47
N GLY A 127 -11.10 -3.41 0.80
CA GLY A 127 -11.72 -3.78 2.08
C GLY A 127 -10.82 -3.44 3.27
N ALA A 128 -9.52 -3.72 3.17
CA ALA A 128 -8.53 -3.34 4.18
C ALA A 128 -8.34 -1.82 4.26
N LEU A 129 -8.33 -1.10 3.14
CA LEU A 129 -8.26 0.36 3.10
C LEU A 129 -9.46 1.02 3.80
N GLY A 130 -10.66 0.46 3.63
CA GLY A 130 -11.86 0.92 4.34
C GLY A 130 -11.73 0.78 5.85
N ILE A 131 -11.22 -0.37 6.32
CA ILE A 131 -10.97 -0.61 7.76
C ILE A 131 -9.85 0.31 8.28
N MET A 132 -8.75 0.45 7.53
CA MET A 132 -7.65 1.36 7.87
C MET A 132 -8.17 2.80 8.03
N SER A 133 -8.99 3.27 7.08
CA SER A 133 -9.56 4.62 7.11
C SER A 133 -10.45 4.81 8.33
N GLU A 134 -11.24 3.81 8.70
CA GLU A 134 -12.09 3.85 9.88
C GLU A 134 -11.29 3.86 11.19
N LEU A 135 -10.23 3.06 11.28
CA LEU A 135 -9.33 3.03 12.45
C LEU A 135 -8.56 4.35 12.58
N ILE A 136 -8.05 4.92 11.49
CA ILE A 136 -7.40 6.23 11.50
C ILE A 136 -8.40 7.33 11.90
N ARG A 137 -9.64 7.27 11.41
CA ARG A 137 -10.70 8.22 11.78
C ARG A 137 -11.04 8.14 13.27
N THR A 138 -11.02 6.93 13.83
CA THR A 138 -11.41 6.68 15.23
C THR A 138 -10.31 7.01 16.22
N HIS A 139 -9.07 6.59 15.94
CA HIS A 139 -7.94 6.75 16.87
C HIS A 139 -7.05 7.96 16.55
N GLY A 140 -7.18 8.53 15.36
CA GLY A 140 -6.31 9.58 14.84
C GLY A 140 -5.09 9.01 14.10
N PRO A 141 -4.56 9.74 13.10
CA PRO A 141 -3.44 9.28 12.26
C PRO A 141 -2.12 9.13 13.04
N ASP A 142 -1.94 9.92 14.11
CA ASP A 142 -0.74 9.87 14.95
C ASP A 142 -0.80 8.84 16.07
N SER A 143 -1.93 8.16 16.25
CA SER A 143 -2.04 7.07 17.22
C SER A 143 -1.20 5.87 16.82
N PHE A 144 -0.83 5.03 17.80
CA PHE A 144 -0.16 3.77 17.53
C PHE A 144 -0.96 2.90 16.54
N ILE A 145 -2.28 2.79 16.73
CA ILE A 145 -3.17 2.05 15.81
C ILE A 145 -3.12 2.66 14.41
N GLY A 146 -3.26 3.98 14.29
CA GLY A 146 -3.22 4.69 13.01
C GLY A 146 -1.90 4.47 12.25
N ARG A 147 -0.77 4.51 12.96
CA ARG A 147 0.56 4.22 12.39
C ARG A 147 0.72 2.75 12.02
N LEU A 148 0.30 1.84 12.90
CA LEU A 148 0.37 0.39 12.67
C LEU A 148 -0.41 -0.02 11.42
N VAL A 149 -1.66 0.44 11.28
CA VAL A 149 -2.47 0.10 10.10
C VAL A 149 -1.93 0.74 8.82
N SER A 150 -1.29 1.91 8.94
CA SER A 150 -0.64 2.57 7.80
C SER A 150 0.59 1.79 7.32
N VAL A 151 1.45 1.34 8.25
CA VAL A 151 2.62 0.48 7.94
C VAL A 151 2.15 -0.85 7.38
N MET A 152 1.14 -1.48 7.99
CA MET A 152 0.60 -2.76 7.54
C MET A 152 -0.02 -2.67 6.14
N MET A 153 -0.69 -1.55 5.81
CA MET A 153 -1.26 -1.31 4.48
C MET A 153 -0.19 -1.25 3.39
N GLY A 154 1.03 -0.79 3.72
CA GLY A 154 2.16 -0.72 2.79
C GLY A 154 3.05 -1.96 2.75
N SER A 155 2.93 -2.88 3.70
CA SER A 155 3.92 -3.96 3.90
C SER A 155 3.56 -5.30 3.25
N THR A 156 2.30 -5.48 2.84
CA THR A 156 1.80 -6.75 2.28
C THR A 156 0.90 -6.50 1.08
N GLU A 157 0.54 -7.57 0.39
CA GLU A 157 -0.29 -7.51 -0.81
C GLU A 157 -1.65 -8.19 -0.59
N THR A 158 -2.48 -8.15 -1.63
CA THR A 158 -3.79 -8.82 -1.66
C THR A 158 -3.66 -10.25 -2.20
N THR A 159 -2.98 -11.13 -1.46
CA THR A 159 -2.60 -12.49 -1.91
C THR A 159 -3.68 -13.26 -2.66
N PHE A 160 -4.91 -13.36 -2.14
CA PHE A 160 -5.96 -14.12 -2.81
C PHE A 160 -6.41 -13.46 -4.12
N TYR A 161 -6.47 -12.12 -4.14
CA TYR A 161 -6.77 -11.35 -5.34
C TYR A 161 -5.66 -11.48 -6.38
N ILE A 162 -4.40 -11.30 -5.97
CA ILE A 162 -3.21 -11.47 -6.82
C ILE A 162 -3.19 -12.87 -7.43
N LEU A 163 -3.39 -13.92 -6.63
CA LEU A 163 -3.45 -15.28 -7.16
C LEU A 163 -4.59 -15.45 -8.17
N ALA A 164 -5.80 -14.98 -7.84
CA ALA A 164 -6.93 -15.09 -8.76
C ALA A 164 -6.74 -14.32 -10.07
N VAL A 165 -6.22 -13.09 -9.99
CA VAL A 165 -6.01 -12.22 -11.14
C VAL A 165 -4.86 -12.71 -12.00
N TYR A 166 -3.68 -12.88 -11.41
CA TYR A 166 -2.49 -13.26 -12.16
C TYR A 166 -2.58 -14.70 -12.64
N PHE A 167 -2.97 -15.66 -11.80
CA PHE A 167 -3.06 -17.05 -12.26
C PHE A 167 -4.27 -17.26 -13.16
N GLY A 168 -5.38 -16.54 -12.93
CA GLY A 168 -6.55 -16.56 -13.79
C GLY A 168 -6.27 -16.05 -15.21
N SER A 169 -5.44 -15.00 -15.35
CA SER A 169 -5.10 -14.41 -16.66
C SER A 169 -4.40 -15.40 -17.61
N ILE A 170 -3.56 -16.29 -17.05
CA ILE A 170 -2.79 -17.33 -17.76
C ILE A 170 -3.31 -18.75 -17.49
N ASN A 171 -4.48 -18.90 -16.87
CA ASN A 171 -5.16 -20.17 -16.59
C ASN A 171 -4.31 -21.19 -15.78
N VAL A 172 -3.50 -20.70 -14.84
CA VAL A 172 -2.71 -21.55 -13.94
C VAL A 172 -3.62 -22.13 -12.86
N LYS A 173 -3.70 -23.46 -12.81
CA LYS A 173 -4.54 -24.20 -11.86
C LYS A 173 -3.79 -24.70 -10.62
N GLN A 174 -2.46 -24.76 -10.67
CA GLN A 174 -1.64 -25.30 -9.58
C GLN A 174 -1.17 -24.19 -8.64
N THR A 175 -1.93 -23.95 -7.56
CA THR A 175 -1.61 -22.95 -6.53
C THR A 175 -0.87 -23.52 -5.31
N ARG A 176 -0.61 -24.84 -5.29
CA ARG A 176 -0.17 -25.60 -4.10
C ARG A 176 1.01 -24.98 -3.33
N HIS A 177 1.97 -24.39 -4.02
CA HIS A 177 3.17 -23.79 -3.43
C HIS A 177 3.09 -22.27 -3.35
N ALA A 178 2.37 -21.65 -4.28
CA ALA A 178 2.24 -20.20 -4.35
C ALA A 178 1.40 -19.65 -3.20
N LEU A 179 0.29 -20.32 -2.86
CA LEU A 179 -0.60 -19.85 -1.80
C LEU A 179 0.09 -19.89 -0.42
N PRO A 180 0.71 -21.00 0.02
CA PRO A 180 1.43 -21.01 1.30
C PRO A 180 2.60 -20.03 1.33
N ALA A 181 3.36 -19.88 0.23
CA ALA A 181 4.45 -18.92 0.16
C ALA A 181 3.96 -17.47 0.30
N ALA A 182 2.86 -17.12 -0.36
CA ALA A 182 2.28 -15.78 -0.28
C ALA A 182 1.68 -15.50 1.10
N LEU A 183 0.95 -16.45 1.69
CA LEU A 183 0.39 -16.28 3.04
C LEU A 183 1.47 -16.19 4.13
N THR A 184 2.58 -16.91 3.97
CA THR A 184 3.71 -16.78 4.89
C THR A 184 4.44 -15.45 4.73
N ALA A 185 4.55 -14.92 3.51
CA ALA A 185 5.04 -13.57 3.26
C ALA A 185 4.12 -12.50 3.87
N ASP A 186 2.79 -12.64 3.73
CA ASP A 186 1.82 -11.74 4.35
C ASP A 186 1.92 -11.78 5.88
N LEU A 187 2.03 -12.97 6.46
CA LEU A 187 2.22 -13.12 7.90
C LEU A 187 3.52 -12.45 8.36
N ALA A 188 4.62 -12.65 7.63
CA ALA A 188 5.89 -11.99 7.92
C ALA A 188 5.78 -10.47 7.83
N GLY A 189 5.08 -9.94 6.83
CA GLY A 189 4.84 -8.50 6.67
C GLY A 189 3.95 -7.92 7.78
N ILE A 190 2.92 -8.64 8.22
CA ILE A 190 2.09 -8.26 9.37
C ILE A 190 2.94 -8.21 10.64
N ILE A 191 3.74 -9.24 10.93
CA ILE A 191 4.61 -9.29 12.10
C ILE A 191 5.67 -8.17 12.03
N ALA A 192 6.30 -7.99 10.88
CA ALA A 192 7.26 -6.91 10.66
C ALA A 192 6.63 -5.53 10.87
N SER A 193 5.39 -5.33 10.43
CA SER A 193 4.66 -4.08 10.64
C SER A 193 4.48 -3.79 12.12
N VAL A 194 4.14 -4.79 12.93
CA VAL A 194 4.01 -4.66 14.39
C VAL A 194 5.37 -4.32 15.02
N ILE A 195 6.42 -5.07 14.67
CA ILE A 195 7.78 -4.86 15.21
C ILE A 195 8.30 -3.48 14.86
N VAL A 196 8.22 -3.07 13.59
CA VAL A 196 8.73 -1.78 13.12
C VAL A 196 7.92 -0.64 13.72
N THR A 197 6.60 -0.78 13.82
CA THR A 197 5.78 0.27 14.44
C THR A 197 6.17 0.47 15.90
N HIS A 198 6.37 -0.61 16.66
CA HIS A 198 6.87 -0.51 18.03
C HIS A 198 8.28 0.08 18.12
N ALA A 199 9.20 -0.39 17.28
CA ALA A 199 10.59 0.05 17.31
C ALA A 199 10.75 1.54 16.97
N VAL A 200 9.91 2.07 16.07
CA VAL A 200 10.02 3.46 15.60
C VAL A 200 9.11 4.40 16.39
N PHE A 201 7.94 3.94 16.84
CA PHE A 201 6.90 4.82 17.38
C PHE A 201 6.49 4.53 18.83
N GLY A 202 6.94 3.43 19.44
CA GLY A 202 6.67 3.07 20.84
C GLY A 202 5.46 2.16 21.00
#